data_AF-A0A7K2P929-F1
#
_entry.id   AF-A0A7K2P929-F1
#
_cell.length_a   1.000
_cell.length_b   1.000
_cell.length_c   1.000
_cell.angle_alpha   90.00
_cell.angle_beta   90.00
_cell.angle_gamma   90.00
#
_symmetry.space_group_name_H-M   'P 1'
#
loop_
_entity.id
_entity.type
_entity.pdbx_description
1 polymer ?
#
loop_
_entity_poly.entity_id
_entity_poly.type
_entity_poly.pdbx_seq_one_letter_code
_entity_poly.pdbx_strand_id
1 'polypeptide(L)'
;ALVGIAPSNHGTTLSGLTRLLPYFPGAEDLLDEHTPALADQVVGSDVLTKLNAGGDTVPGVRYTVLATKYDEVVTPYRGQFLDGPGVRNVVLQDLCPLDLSEHLAIGLFDRIAFHEVTNALDPAHATPTTCASVFG
;
A
#
# COMPACT_ATOMS: atom_id res chain seq x y z
N ALA A 1 -6.33 14.71 4.88
CA ALA A 1 -6.43 13.24 5.00
C ALA A 1 -5.37 12.64 4.08
N LEU A 2 -4.89 11.43 4.39
CA LEU A 2 -4.04 10.64 3.51
C LEU A 2 -4.79 9.36 3.15
N VAL A 3 -4.97 9.10 1.85
CA VAL A 3 -5.57 7.86 1.35
C VAL A 3 -4.53 7.15 0.49
N GLY A 4 -4.04 6.00 0.96
CA GLY A 4 -3.09 5.17 0.23
C GLY A 4 -3.79 3.99 -0.44
N ILE A 5 -3.54 3.79 -1.72
CA ILE A 5 -3.99 2.61 -2.47
C ILE A 5 -2.75 1.78 -2.79
N ALA A 6 -2.72 0.54 -2.32
CA ALA A 6 -1.56 -0.36 -2.37
C ALA A 6 -0.21 0.27 -1.90
N PRO A 7 -0.16 1.04 -0.79
CA PRO A 7 1.05 1.78 -0.42
C PRO A 7 2.13 0.86 0.19
N SER A 8 3.40 1.05 -0.20
CA SER A 8 4.56 0.39 0.41
C SER A 8 5.04 1.11 1.69
N ASN A 9 4.13 1.39 2.64
CA ASN A 9 4.41 2.19 3.85
C ASN A 9 5.61 1.65 4.67
N HIS A 10 5.76 0.34 4.74
CA HIS A 10 6.89 -0.34 5.40
C HIS A 10 7.85 -0.99 4.42
N GLY A 11 7.82 -0.56 3.16
CA GLY A 11 8.60 -1.11 2.07
C GLY A 11 7.99 -2.34 1.43
N THR A 12 8.76 -2.92 0.53
CA THR A 12 8.40 -4.07 -0.27
C THR A 12 9.55 -5.06 -0.38
N THR A 13 9.22 -6.29 -0.78
CA THR A 13 10.22 -7.27 -1.22
C THR A 13 10.33 -7.41 -2.74
N LEU A 14 9.61 -6.59 -3.51
CA LEU A 14 9.49 -6.66 -4.98
C LEU A 14 9.19 -8.09 -5.46
N SER A 15 8.06 -8.66 -5.02
CA SER A 15 7.73 -10.08 -5.27
C SER A 15 8.80 -11.07 -4.76
N GLY A 16 9.48 -10.73 -3.67
CA GLY A 16 10.55 -11.55 -3.09
C GLY A 16 11.91 -11.43 -3.78
N LEU A 17 12.02 -10.66 -4.87
CA LEU A 17 13.29 -10.45 -5.57
C LEU A 17 14.35 -9.82 -4.66
N THR A 18 13.96 -8.90 -3.76
CA THR A 18 14.92 -8.27 -2.84
C THR A 18 15.50 -9.26 -1.84
N ARG A 19 14.79 -10.36 -1.53
CA ARG A 19 15.29 -11.42 -0.64
C ARG A 19 16.47 -12.18 -1.25
N LEU A 20 16.66 -12.06 -2.56
CA LEU A 20 17.76 -12.69 -3.26
C LEU A 20 19.03 -11.83 -3.26
N LEU A 21 18.93 -10.51 -3.03
CA LEU A 21 20.06 -9.57 -3.07
C LEU A 21 21.25 -9.96 -2.17
N PRO A 22 21.05 -10.43 -0.92
CA PRO A 22 22.16 -10.85 -0.07
C PRO A 22 22.98 -12.04 -0.61
N TYR A 23 22.45 -12.76 -1.60
CA TYR A 23 23.10 -13.92 -2.21
C TYR A 23 23.87 -13.57 -3.50
N PHE A 24 23.75 -12.34 -4.01
CA PHE A 24 24.39 -11.87 -5.24
C PHE A 24 25.21 -10.60 -4.93
N PRO A 25 26.51 -10.73 -4.57
CA PRO A 25 27.35 -9.58 -4.23
C PRO A 25 27.40 -8.55 -5.38
N GLY A 26 27.10 -7.29 -5.06
CA GLY A 26 27.06 -6.17 -6.04
C GLY A 26 25.70 -5.93 -6.70
N ALA A 27 24.71 -6.79 -6.49
CA ALA A 27 23.35 -6.57 -7.02
C ALA A 27 22.63 -5.39 -6.33
N GLU A 28 22.93 -5.15 -5.05
CA GLU A 28 22.42 -4.01 -4.28
C GLU A 28 23.01 -2.69 -4.79
N ASP A 29 24.35 -2.63 -4.96
CA ASP A 29 25.04 -1.45 -5.53
C ASP A 29 24.52 -1.08 -6.93
N LEU A 30 24.21 -2.07 -7.77
CA LEU A 30 23.63 -1.87 -9.11
C LEU A 30 22.19 -1.33 -9.08
N LEU A 31 21.40 -1.72 -8.08
CA LEU A 31 20.06 -1.17 -7.88
C LEU A 31 20.13 0.27 -7.37
N ASP A 32 21.06 0.57 -6.47
CA ASP A 32 21.26 1.92 -5.94
C ASP A 32 21.72 2.90 -7.03
N GLU A 33 22.67 2.49 -7.88
CA GLU A 33 23.24 3.36 -8.92
C GLU A 33 22.25 3.68 -10.04
N HIS A 34 21.41 2.73 -10.43
CA HIS A 34 20.54 2.87 -11.61
C HIS A 34 19.05 3.04 -11.29
N THR A 35 18.64 2.65 -10.08
CA THR A 35 17.24 2.65 -9.65
C THR A 35 17.09 3.03 -8.17
N PRO A 36 17.58 4.21 -7.72
CA PRO A 36 17.63 4.57 -6.30
C PRO A 36 16.26 4.52 -5.61
N ALA A 37 15.17 4.84 -6.33
CA ALA A 37 13.82 4.74 -5.78
C ALA A 37 13.36 3.29 -5.51
N LEU A 38 13.87 2.30 -6.26
CA LEU A 38 13.58 0.89 -5.99
C LEU A 38 14.31 0.46 -4.72
N ALA A 39 15.58 0.85 -4.57
CA ALA A 39 16.39 0.59 -3.39
C ALA A 39 15.78 1.20 -2.12
N ASP A 40 15.35 2.46 -2.20
CA ASP A 40 14.71 3.17 -1.08
C ASP A 40 13.42 2.49 -0.60
N GLN A 41 12.73 1.75 -1.47
CA GLN A 41 11.51 1.02 -1.11
C GLN A 41 11.77 -0.40 -0.57
N VAL A 42 13.01 -0.89 -0.58
CA VAL A 42 13.36 -2.19 -0.01
C VAL A 42 13.21 -2.14 1.51
N VAL A 43 12.50 -3.11 2.09
CA VAL A 43 12.38 -3.24 3.56
C VAL A 43 13.76 -3.17 4.21
N GLY A 44 13.94 -2.24 5.15
CA GLY A 44 15.20 -2.04 5.87
C GLY A 44 16.14 -1.01 5.24
N SER A 45 15.78 -0.39 4.12
CA SER A 45 16.53 0.74 3.56
C SER A 45 16.69 1.89 4.56
N ASP A 46 17.71 2.73 4.38
CA ASP A 46 17.92 3.90 5.22
C ASP A 46 16.75 4.88 5.16
N VAL A 47 16.11 5.01 4.00
CA VAL A 47 14.93 5.86 3.81
C VAL A 47 13.75 5.35 4.63
N LEU A 48 13.41 4.07 4.56
CA LEU A 48 12.30 3.51 5.34
C LEU A 48 12.61 3.47 6.84
N THR A 49 13.86 3.16 7.21
CA THR A 49 14.31 3.20 8.60
C THR A 49 14.12 4.60 9.19
N LYS A 50 14.50 5.64 8.44
CA LYS A 50 14.31 7.03 8.84
C LYS A 50 12.84 7.44 8.87
N LEU A 51 12.07 7.05 7.85
CA LEU A 51 10.65 7.39 7.72
C LEU A 51 9.82 6.84 8.88
N ASN A 52 10.05 5.57 9.23
CA ASN A 52 9.19 4.83 10.16
C ASN A 52 9.69 4.88 11.63
N ALA A 53 10.78 5.59 11.91
CA ALA A 53 11.36 5.70 13.26
C ALA A 53 10.42 6.37 14.29
N GLY A 54 9.51 7.23 13.85
CA GLY A 54 8.59 7.99 14.70
C GLY A 54 7.19 7.39 14.85
N GLY A 55 6.93 6.24 14.23
CA GLY A 55 5.59 5.69 14.05
C GLY A 55 4.87 6.25 12.81
N ASP A 56 3.75 5.62 12.47
CA ASP A 56 3.15 5.72 11.14
C ASP A 56 2.29 6.98 10.92
N THR A 57 1.85 7.63 11.99
CA THR A 57 0.87 8.71 11.94
C THR A 57 1.33 9.98 12.63
N VAL A 58 0.87 11.13 12.10
CA VAL A 58 1.02 12.44 12.74
C VAL A 58 -0.33 12.98 13.24
N PRO A 59 -0.36 13.79 14.31
CA PRO A 59 -1.60 14.34 14.84
C PRO A 59 -2.38 15.18 13.81
N GLY A 60 -3.71 15.05 13.83
CA GLY A 60 -4.62 15.86 13.00
C GLY A 60 -4.88 15.33 11.59
N VAL A 61 -4.28 14.21 11.18
CA VAL A 61 -4.51 13.59 9.88
C VAL A 61 -5.36 12.33 10.03
N ARG A 62 -6.40 12.18 9.19
CA ARG A 62 -7.12 10.92 9.00
C ARG A 62 -6.42 10.09 7.92
N TYR A 63 -6.17 8.82 8.20
CA TYR A 63 -5.47 7.90 7.31
C TYR A 63 -6.42 6.80 6.85
N THR A 64 -6.40 6.48 5.57
CA THR A 64 -7.09 5.30 5.02
C THR A 64 -6.14 4.55 4.11
N VAL A 65 -5.99 3.25 4.33
CA VAL A 65 -5.18 2.37 3.49
C VAL A 65 -6.10 1.34 2.86
N LEU A 66 -6.02 1.21 1.54
CA LEU A 66 -6.65 0.15 0.78
C LEU A 66 -5.56 -0.81 0.30
N ALA A 67 -5.64 -2.06 0.75
CA ALA A 67 -4.75 -3.13 0.31
C ALA A 67 -5.57 -4.26 -0.33
N THR A 68 -4.98 -4.96 -1.29
CA THR A 68 -5.53 -6.19 -1.86
C THR A 68 -4.75 -7.40 -1.37
N LYS A 69 -5.45 -8.50 -1.06
CA LYS A 69 -4.79 -9.76 -0.69
C LYS A 69 -4.00 -10.39 -1.86
N TYR A 70 -4.23 -9.89 -3.07
CA TYR A 70 -3.59 -10.33 -4.31
C TYR A 70 -2.39 -9.47 -4.72
N ASP A 71 -1.96 -8.54 -3.87
CA ASP A 71 -0.80 -7.70 -4.15
C ASP A 71 0.48 -8.57 -4.24
N GLU A 72 1.07 -8.59 -5.43
CA GLU A 72 2.27 -9.32 -5.78
C GLU A 72 3.53 -8.48 -5.60
N VAL A 73 3.39 -7.15 -5.57
CA VAL A 73 4.52 -6.23 -5.46
C VAL A 73 4.89 -6.08 -3.99
N VAL A 74 3.97 -5.56 -3.18
CA VAL A 74 4.15 -5.24 -1.76
C VAL A 74 3.71 -6.41 -0.89
N THR A 75 4.64 -7.34 -0.67
CA THR A 75 4.39 -8.59 0.04
C THR A 75 5.16 -8.68 1.37
N PRO A 76 4.51 -9.09 2.47
CA PRO A 76 3.08 -9.41 2.59
C PRO A 76 2.18 -8.16 2.54
N TYR A 77 0.99 -8.25 1.93
CA TYR A 77 0.10 -7.10 1.74
C TYR A 77 -0.26 -6.36 3.05
N ARG A 78 -0.26 -7.05 4.20
CA ARG A 78 -0.51 -6.41 5.50
C ARG A 78 0.61 -5.46 5.94
N GLY A 79 1.81 -5.55 5.36
CA GLY A 79 2.87 -4.57 5.56
C GLY A 79 2.53 -3.18 5.02
N GLN A 80 1.49 -3.07 4.19
CA GLN A 80 0.97 -1.81 3.68
C GLN A 80 0.19 -1.01 4.73
N PHE A 81 -0.34 -1.68 5.76
CA PHE A 81 -1.17 -1.04 6.78
C PHE A 81 -0.37 -0.06 7.62
N LEU A 82 -1.08 0.96 8.13
CA LEU A 82 -0.55 1.90 9.12
C LEU A 82 -1.07 1.54 10.52
N ASP A 83 -0.36 1.96 11.56
CA ASP A 83 -0.78 1.87 12.96
C ASP A 83 -0.91 3.24 13.63
N GLY A 84 -1.91 3.38 14.51
CA GLY A 84 -2.10 4.58 15.32
C GLY A 84 -3.45 5.29 15.18
N PRO A 85 -3.63 6.43 15.87
CA PRO A 85 -4.90 7.12 15.94
C PRO A 85 -5.38 7.62 14.58
N GLY A 86 -6.67 7.44 14.29
CA GLY A 86 -7.28 7.94 13.06
C GLY A 86 -6.94 7.14 11.80
N VAL A 87 -6.36 5.93 11.94
CA VAL A 87 -6.12 4.99 10.85
C VAL A 87 -7.34 4.12 10.57
N ARG A 88 -7.62 3.92 9.28
CA ARG A 88 -8.54 2.91 8.78
C ARG A 88 -7.88 2.06 7.70
N ASN A 89 -7.53 0.82 8.04
CA ASN A 89 -6.99 -0.15 7.10
C ASN A 89 -8.13 -1.00 6.52
N VAL A 90 -8.17 -1.15 5.19
CA VAL A 90 -9.22 -1.84 4.46
C VAL A 90 -8.60 -2.89 3.56
N VAL A 91 -9.10 -4.12 3.64
CA VAL A 91 -8.83 -5.14 2.62
C VAL A 91 -9.92 -5.05 1.56
N LEU A 92 -9.54 -4.87 0.30
CA LEU A 92 -10.47 -4.76 -0.82
C LEU A 92 -11.48 -5.92 -0.85
N GLN A 93 -11.02 -7.13 -0.54
CA GLN A 93 -11.87 -8.32 -0.54
C GLN A 93 -12.86 -8.41 0.63
N ASP A 94 -12.72 -7.57 1.66
CA ASP A 94 -13.76 -7.42 2.70
C ASP A 94 -14.93 -6.58 2.17
N LEU A 95 -14.70 -5.71 1.18
CA LEU A 95 -15.74 -4.92 0.50
C LEU A 95 -16.40 -5.72 -0.62
N CYS A 96 -15.58 -6.42 -1.42
CA CYS A 96 -16.06 -7.29 -2.49
C CYS A 96 -15.18 -8.55 -2.61
N PRO A 97 -15.65 -9.72 -2.14
CA PRO A 97 -14.87 -10.96 -2.20
C PRO A 97 -14.51 -11.44 -3.61
N LEU A 98 -15.23 -10.96 -4.63
CA LEU A 98 -15.02 -11.28 -6.05
C LEU A 98 -14.05 -10.33 -6.74
N ASP A 99 -13.58 -9.29 -6.06
CA ASP A 99 -12.59 -8.38 -6.59
C ASP A 99 -11.19 -9.00 -6.47
N LEU A 100 -10.59 -9.26 -7.63
CA LEU A 100 -9.29 -9.90 -7.77
C LEU A 100 -8.19 -8.93 -8.19
N SER A 101 -8.44 -7.61 -8.08
CA SER A 101 -7.46 -6.59 -8.46
C SER A 101 -6.13 -6.82 -7.74
N GLU A 102 -5.05 -6.84 -8.53
CA GLU A 102 -3.67 -6.88 -8.08
C GLU A 102 -3.11 -5.46 -7.85
N HIS A 103 -1.81 -5.32 -7.58
CA HIS A 103 -1.19 -4.05 -7.17
C HIS A 103 -1.47 -2.87 -8.11
N LEU A 104 -1.43 -3.09 -9.43
CA LEU A 104 -1.68 -2.05 -10.42
C LEU A 104 -3.18 -1.82 -10.62
N ALA A 105 -3.96 -2.90 -10.75
CA ALA A 105 -5.40 -2.83 -11.00
C ALA A 105 -6.15 -2.02 -9.93
N ILE A 106 -5.84 -2.26 -8.64
CA ILE A 106 -6.49 -1.56 -7.51
C ILE A 106 -6.27 -0.04 -7.58
N GLY A 107 -5.11 0.41 -8.08
CA GLY A 107 -4.76 1.83 -8.18
C GLY A 107 -5.12 2.50 -9.50
N LEU A 108 -5.23 1.75 -10.59
CA LEU A 108 -5.38 2.31 -11.93
C LEU A 108 -6.81 2.34 -12.46
N PHE A 109 -7.65 1.37 -12.12
CA PHE A 109 -9.00 1.29 -12.71
C PHE A 109 -10.07 0.60 -11.86
N ASP A 110 -9.75 0.16 -10.64
CA ASP A 110 -10.71 -0.45 -9.73
C ASP A 110 -11.69 0.59 -9.14
N ARG A 111 -12.93 0.53 -9.62
CA ARG A 111 -14.02 1.43 -9.18
C ARG A 111 -14.53 1.12 -7.78
N ILE A 112 -14.36 -0.11 -7.29
CA ILE A 112 -14.72 -0.48 -5.91
C ILE A 112 -13.72 0.21 -4.97
N ALA A 113 -12.42 0.13 -5.27
CA ALA A 113 -11.39 0.87 -4.55
C ALA A 113 -11.63 2.39 -4.62
N PHE A 114 -11.97 2.93 -5.80
CA PHE A 114 -12.21 4.38 -5.96
C PHE A 114 -13.46 4.87 -5.22
N HIS A 115 -14.54 4.08 -5.19
CA HIS A 115 -15.71 4.40 -4.37
C HIS A 115 -15.32 4.51 -2.89
N GLU A 116 -14.50 3.59 -2.41
CA GLU A 116 -14.01 3.62 -1.03
C GLU A 116 -13.05 4.78 -0.75
N VAL A 117 -12.26 5.21 -1.74
CA VAL A 117 -11.48 6.46 -1.66
C VAL A 117 -12.42 7.67 -1.51
N THR A 118 -13.52 7.72 -2.27
CA THR A 118 -14.48 8.83 -2.16
C THR A 118 -15.14 8.89 -0.77
N ASN A 119 -15.45 7.74 -0.17
CA ASN A 119 -15.93 7.66 1.22
C ASN A 119 -14.91 8.25 2.22
N ALA A 120 -13.62 8.01 2.02
CA ALA A 120 -12.58 8.55 2.90
C ALA A 120 -12.43 10.09 2.75
N LEU A 121 -12.60 10.59 1.53
CA LEU A 121 -12.50 12.02 1.17
C LEU A 121 -13.73 12.82 1.60
N ASP A 122 -14.94 12.26 1.51
CA ASP A 122 -16.20 12.86 1.95
C ASP A 122 -16.99 11.94 2.90
N PRO A 123 -16.54 11.81 4.16
CA PRO A 123 -17.17 10.91 5.13
C PRO A 123 -18.59 11.31 5.53
N ALA A 124 -19.01 12.55 5.27
CA ALA A 124 -20.37 13.01 5.60
C ALA A 124 -21.43 12.39 4.68
N HIS A 125 -21.04 11.99 3.47
CA HIS A 125 -21.93 11.40 2.46
C HIS A 125 -21.51 9.96 2.07
N ALA A 126 -20.64 9.34 2.86
CA ALA A 126 -20.14 8.00 2.58
C ALA A 126 -21.26 6.96 2.57
N THR A 127 -21.19 6.02 1.63
CA THR A 127 -22.10 4.87 1.53
C THR A 127 -21.32 3.55 1.52
N PRO A 128 -21.92 2.42 1.93
CA PRO A 128 -21.20 1.15 1.95
C PRO A 128 -20.65 0.78 0.57
N THR A 129 -19.33 0.63 0.45
CA THR A 129 -18.71 0.07 -0.75
C THR A 129 -19.01 -1.43 -0.83
N THR A 130 -19.45 -1.90 -2.00
CA THR A 130 -19.76 -3.30 -2.26
C THR A 130 -19.32 -3.69 -3.66
N CYS A 131 -19.50 -4.95 -4.06
CA CYS A 131 -19.29 -5.36 -5.45
C CYS A 131 -20.11 -4.55 -6.49
N ALA A 132 -21.24 -3.96 -6.10
CA ALA A 132 -22.04 -3.14 -7.01
C ALA A 132 -21.36 -1.82 -7.39
N SER A 133 -20.42 -1.33 -6.57
CA SER A 133 -19.67 -0.09 -6.81
C SER A 133 -18.81 -0.13 -8.08
N VAL A 134 -18.65 -1.30 -8.72
CA VAL A 134 -18.02 -1.42 -10.04
C VAL A 134 -18.75 -0.62 -11.14
N PHE A 135 -20.04 -0.34 -10.96
CA PHE A 135 -20.84 0.39 -11.95
C PHE A 135 -20.87 1.91 -11.75
N GLY A 136 -20.39 2.41 -10.60
CA GLY A 136 -20.52 3.81 -10.19
C GLY A 136 -21.45 3.96 -9.00
#